data_AF-A0A7T8JUA8-F1
#
_entry.id   AF-A0A7T8JUA8-F1
#
_cell.length_a   1.000
_cell.length_b   1.000
_cell.length_c   1.000
_cell.angle_alpha   90.00
_cell.angle_beta   90.00
_cell.angle_gamma   90.00
#
_symmetry.space_group_name_H-M   'P 1'
#
loop_
_entity.id
_entity.type
_entity.pdbx_description
1 polymer ?
#
loop_
_entity_poly.entity_id
_entity_poly.type
_entity_poly.pdbx_seq_one_letter_code
_entity_poly.pdbx_strand_id
1 'polypeptide(L)' 'MAEFFEMEDKMTFCSDINGLLKELGCDHDPADWHLFIDSGKNSLKAVLLHNGNEKPSVPLAHAFDMT' A
#
# COMPACT_ATOMS: atom_id res chain seq x y z
N MET A 1 11.01 -1.86 -7.27
CA MET A 1 9.91 -0.88 -7.06
C MET A 1 8.87 -0.92 -8.17
N ALA A 2 9.22 -0.84 -9.45
CA ALA A 2 8.23 -1.00 -10.53
C ALA A 2 7.69 -2.44 -10.67
N GLU A 3 8.41 -3.45 -10.17
CA GLU A 3 8.03 -4.87 -10.30
C GLU A 3 6.86 -5.31 -9.40
N PHE A 4 6.51 -4.53 -8.37
CA PHE A 4 5.43 -4.85 -7.43
C PHE A 4 4.19 -3.96 -7.62
N PHE A 5 4.24 -3.00 -8.53
CA PHE A 5 3.20 -2.00 -8.69
C PHE A 5 2.76 -1.93 -10.15
N GLU A 6 1.45 -1.93 -10.33
CA GLU A 6 0.80 -1.80 -11.62
C GLU A 6 0.02 -0.48 -11.66
N MET A 7 -0.19 0.01 -12.87
CA MET A 7 -0.98 1.20 -13.12
C MET A 7 -2.11 0.85 -14.08
N GLU A 8 -3.34 1.07 -13.63
CA GLU A 8 -4.53 1.05 -14.46
C GLU A 8 -5.22 2.42 -14.38
N ASP A 9 -5.54 3.00 -15.53
CA ASP A 9 -6.12 4.34 -15.66
C ASP A 9 -5.35 5.42 -14.88
N LYS A 10 -5.94 5.92 -13.79
CA LYS A 10 -5.38 6.96 -12.91
C LYS A 10 -4.99 6.42 -11.52
N MET A 11 -4.92 5.10 -11.39
CA MET A 11 -4.62 4.41 -10.14
C MET A 11 -3.35 3.56 -10.28
N THR A 12 -2.43 3.76 -9.36
CA THR A 12 -1.28 2.86 -9.16
C THR A 12 -1.54 2.03 -7.91
N PHE A 13 -1.36 0.72 -7.99
CA PHE A 13 -1.58 -0.19 -6.88
C PHE A 13 -0.53 -1.30 -6.85
N CYS A 14 -0.29 -1.85 -5.66
CA CYS A 14 0.62 -2.97 -5.45
C CYS A 14 -0.05 -4.27 -5.93
N SER A 15 0.55 -4.96 -6.89
CA SER A 15 0.04 -6.22 -7.44
C SER A 15 0.58 -7.46 -6.70
N ASP A 16 1.71 -7.34 -5.99
CA ASP A 16 2.25 -8.40 -5.13
C ASP A 16 2.73 -7.85 -3.77
N ILE A 17 1.81 -7.84 -2.81
CA ILE A 17 2.06 -7.37 -1.44
C ILE A 17 3.05 -8.28 -0.71
N ASN A 18 2.96 -9.59 -0.92
CA ASN A 18 3.81 -10.56 -0.23
C ASN A 18 5.26 -10.44 -0.71
N GLY A 19 5.46 -10.34 -2.03
CA GLY A 19 6.77 -10.09 -2.62
C GLY A 19 7.35 -8.75 -2.16
N LEU A 20 6.54 -7.70 -2.14
CA LEU A 20 6.96 -6.38 -1.65
C LEU A 20 7.41 -6.43 -0.19
N LEU A 21 6.62 -7.03 0.71
CA LEU A 21 6.95 -7.11 2.14
C LEU A 21 8.21 -7.95 2.37
N LYS A 22 8.35 -9.05 1.63
CA LYS A 22 9.56 -9.90 1.68
C LYS A 22 10.80 -9.14 1.20
N GLU A 23 10.70 -8.39 0.11
CA GLU A 23 11.81 -7.55 -0.41
C GLU A 23 12.19 -6.44 0.58
N LEU A 24 11.22 -5.90 1.30
CA LEU A 24 11.44 -4.94 2.39
C LEU A 24 12.04 -5.59 3.66
N GLY A 25 12.33 -6.91 3.64
CA GLY A 25 12.86 -7.65 4.78
C GLY A 25 11.84 -7.82 5.91
N CYS A 26 10.55 -7.77 5.58
CA CYS A 26 9.47 -7.85 6.52
C CYS A 26 8.74 -9.19 6.37
N ASP A 27 9.09 -10.17 7.22
CA ASP A 27 8.19 -11.30 7.46
C ASP A 27 6.90 -10.73 8.06
N HIS A 28 5.79 -10.94 7.35
CA HIS A 28 4.51 -10.35 7.70
C HIS A 28 3.53 -11.46 8.09
N ASP A 29 2.91 -11.33 9.26
CA ASP A 29 1.67 -12.01 9.60
C ASP A 29 0.53 -11.05 9.24
N PRO A 30 -0.41 -11.40 8.33
CA PRO A 30 -1.55 -10.55 8.01
C PRO A 30 -2.32 -10.01 9.23
N ALA A 31 -2.33 -10.74 10.36
CA ALA A 31 -2.98 -10.30 11.59
C ALA A 31 -2.31 -9.08 12.24
N ASP A 32 -1.04 -8.83 11.93
CA ASP A 32 -0.25 -7.72 12.47
C ASP A 32 -0.38 -6.42 11.65
N TRP A 33 -1.17 -6.43 10.57
CA TRP A 33 -1.29 -5.30 9.66
C TRP A 33 -2.72 -4.84 9.46
N HIS A 34 -2.91 -3.52 9.41
CA HIS A 34 -4.17 -2.88 9.06
C HIS A 34 -4.04 -2.12 7.75
N LEU A 35 -5.01 -2.33 6.87
CA LEU A 35 -5.19 -1.49 5.69
C LEU A 35 -5.82 -0.17 6.11
N PHE A 36 -5.14 0.92 5.83
CA PHE A 36 -5.62 2.28 6.05
C PHE A 36 -5.88 2.95 4.70
N ILE A 37 -7.09 3.48 4.53
CA ILE A 37 -7.51 4.18 3.31
C ILE A 37 -7.82 5.63 3.67
N ASP A 38 -7.09 6.55 3.05
CA ASP A 38 -7.34 7.98 3.13
C ASP A 38 -7.91 8.48 1.81
N SER A 39 -9.09 9.08 1.86
CA SER A 39 -9.78 9.63 0.69
C SER A 39 -9.90 11.14 0.84
N GLY A 40 -9.28 11.88 -0.07
CA GLY A 40 -9.44 13.32 -0.24
C GLY A 40 -10.30 13.64 -1.46
N LYS A 41 -10.62 14.91 -1.69
CA LYS A 41 -11.43 15.33 -2.86
C LYS A 41 -10.81 14.92 -4.21
N ASN A 42 -9.48 14.89 -4.30
CA ASN A 42 -8.76 14.74 -5.56
C ASN A 42 -7.84 13.51 -5.58
N SER A 43 -7.81 12.72 -4.51
CA SER A 43 -6.89 11.59 -4.39
C SER A 43 -7.37 10.55 -3.41
N LEU A 44 -7.05 9.29 -3.68
CA LEU A 44 -7.24 8.16 -2.77
C LEU A 44 -5.86 7.54 -2.48
N LYS A 45 -5.59 7.24 -1.22
CA LYS A 45 -4.36 6.56 -0.80
C LYS A 45 -4.72 5.35 0.03
N ALA A 46 -4.07 4.23 -0.24
CA ALA A 46 -4.11 3.04 0.60
C ALA A 46 -2.71 2.74 1.11
N VAL A 47 -2.58 2.54 2.42
CA VAL A 47 -1.32 2.22 3.09
C VAL A 47 -1.52 1.07 4.06
N LEU A 48 -0.52 0.19 4.18
CA LEU A 48 -0.46 -0.86 5.18
C LEU A 48 0.21 -0.30 6.44
N LEU A 49 -0.43 -0.43 7.60
CA LEU A 49 0.08 -0.01 8.90
C LEU A 49 0.33 -1.21 9.79
N HIS A 50 1.50 -1.28 10.42
CA HIS A 50 1.80 -2.34 11.38
C HIS A 50 1.18 -2.03 12.75
N ASN A 51 0.68 -3.06 13.43
CA ASN A 51 0.18 -2.96 14.79
C ASN A 51 1.24 -2.37 15.72
N GLY A 52 0.85 -1.42 16.56
CA GLY A 52 1.79 -0.72 17.44
C GLY A 52 2.75 0.25 16.74
N ASN A 53 2.62 0.46 15.42
CA ASN A 53 3.49 1.33 14.60
C ASN A 53 4.99 1.00 14.72
N GLU A 54 5.33 -0.25 15.00
CA GLU A 54 6.72 -0.69 15.16
C GLU A 54 7.49 -0.73 13.84
N LYS A 55 6.76 -0.80 12.72
CA LYS A 55 7.29 -0.81 11.35
C LYS A 55 6.74 0.38 10.57
N PRO A 56 7.49 0.89 9.56
CA PRO A 56 7.03 1.99 8.73
C PRO A 56 5.78 1.60 7.93
N SER A 57 4.94 2.60 7.62
CA SER A 57 3.80 2.41 6.73
C SER A 57 4.25 2.05 5.32
N VAL A 58 3.60 1.07 4.70
CA VAL A 58 3.90 0.64 3.32
C VAL A 58 2.81 1.17 2.39
N PRO A 59 3.12 2.03 1.40
CA PRO A 59 2.12 2.48 0.44
C PRO A 59 1.71 1.32 -0.47
N LEU A 60 0.40 1.09 -0.58
CA LEU A 60 -0.16 0.04 -1.42
C LEU A 60 -0.86 0.59 -2.65
N ALA A 61 -1.55 1.71 -2.55
CA ALA A 61 -2.19 2.31 -3.71
C ALA A 61 -2.28 3.81 -3.62
N HIS A 62 -2.31 4.44 -4.79
CA HIS A 62 -2.52 5.86 -4.97
C HIS A 62 -3.35 6.08 -6.24
N ALA A 63 -4.51 6.70 -6.11
CA ALA A 63 -5.28 7.22 -7.23
C ALA A 63 -5.31 8.75 -7.14
N PHE A 64 -5.26 9.41 -8.29
CA PHE A 64 -5.42 10.85 -8.40
C PHE A 64 -6.54 11.19 -9.39
N ASP A 65 -7.18 12.33 -9.16
CA ASP A 65 -8.27 12.84 -10.00
C ASP A 65 -9.48 11.89 -10.07
N MET A 66 -10.12 11.72 -8.92
CA MET A 66 -11.42 11.02 -8.76
C MET A 66 -12.62 11.88 -9.19
N THR A 67 -12.37 13.01 -9.86
CA THR A 67 -13.35 14.03 -10.21
C THR A 67 -14.08 13.73 -11.53
#